data_AF-A0A9D5LQZ3-F1
#
_entry.id   AF-A0A9D5LQZ3-F1
#
_cell.length_a   1.000
_cell.length_b   1.000
_cell.length_c   1.000
_cell.angle_alpha   90.00
_cell.angle_beta   90.00
_cell.angle_gamma   90.00
#
_symmetry.space_group_name_H-M   'P 1'
#
loop_
_entity.id
_entity.type
_entity.pdbx_description
1 polymer ?
#
loop_
_entity_poly.entity_id
_entity_poly.type
_entity_poly.pdbx_seq_one_letter_code
_entity_poly.pdbx_strand_id
1 'polypeptide(L)'
;MKKLFGFLICMLFFAQGGCCEAIVLPENQVRQGFAEVNLAVESEGTWTADSLQCEILWTTLLDVTNDGKWRQLIPAMFHGGAAYVPMETLYRDNVCLDIKNTRGQIVESIGIGLHQDKPLNLTLKFDKNNHLVDVIHDGGTGRINYSGRYSNILSDFGTTIITSAKDWEDSNRFLEWQIQSMMPENLKSLTTADLTDDERQWIESDLTRTYCATRILPYVRMAKTWGVDFVGVNPDNIKQPDVEFYRFLNDCDFSSVMLNDFSHSLRFVCGNLLRDLPLGITPIGDKPVSDWQADTKARLNVVIDNPSQLLLDLLTMTSFFNQIQYDSIPLSEAQIENVRSFYGNSEIGKIILSRNENPFPNVFH
;
A
#
# COMPACT_ATOMS: atom_id res chain seq x y z
N MET A 1 3.12 -17.47 -46.65
CA MET A 1 3.90 -16.29 -47.07
C MET A 1 2.95 -15.09 -47.10
N LYS A 2 3.13 -14.13 -46.17
CA LYS A 2 2.58 -12.75 -46.13
C LYS A 2 1.03 -12.64 -46.18
N LYS A 3 0.32 -12.04 -45.22
CA LYS A 3 0.53 -10.73 -44.61
C LYS A 3 -0.10 -10.68 -43.20
N LEU A 4 0.74 -10.48 -42.19
CA LEU A 4 0.40 -9.81 -40.93
C LEU A 4 0.55 -8.31 -41.22
N PHE A 5 -0.52 -7.52 -41.17
CA PHE A 5 -0.45 -6.06 -41.09
C PHE A 5 -1.82 -5.54 -40.65
N GLY A 6 -1.86 -4.83 -39.52
CA GLY A 6 -2.99 -3.95 -39.20
C GLY A 6 -3.57 -4.02 -37.79
N PHE A 7 -2.75 -4.06 -36.75
CA PHE A 7 -3.15 -3.55 -35.41
C PHE A 7 -1.92 -2.88 -34.78
N LEU A 8 -1.61 -1.70 -35.29
CA LEU A 8 -0.57 -0.80 -34.77
C LEU A 8 -1.02 0.64 -34.97
N ILE A 9 -2.22 0.98 -34.48
CA ILE A 9 -2.72 2.36 -34.38
C ILE A 9 -3.53 2.44 -33.09
N CYS A 10 -2.85 2.88 -32.02
CA CYS A 10 -3.36 3.58 -30.81
C CYS A 10 -2.40 3.49 -29.59
N MET A 11 -1.14 3.10 -29.76
CA MET A 11 -0.08 3.28 -28.73
C MET A 11 0.71 4.59 -28.89
N LEU A 12 0.07 5.68 -29.32
CA LEU A 12 0.77 6.95 -29.63
C LEU A 12 0.34 8.15 -28.78
N PHE A 13 -0.28 7.92 -27.60
CA PHE A 13 -0.53 8.99 -26.62
C PHE A 13 0.16 8.84 -25.26
N PHE A 14 1.01 7.82 -25.05
CA PHE A 14 1.87 7.72 -23.85
C PHE A 14 3.38 7.67 -24.14
N ALA A 15 3.79 7.93 -25.39
CA ALA A 15 5.20 8.08 -25.75
C ALA A 15 5.56 9.56 -25.96
N GLN A 16 5.23 10.43 -25.02
CA GLN A 16 6.14 11.54 -24.74
C GLN A 16 7.22 10.98 -23.83
N GLY A 17 8.31 10.54 -24.45
CA GLY A 17 9.58 10.29 -23.78
C GLY A 17 10.15 11.61 -23.25
N GLY A 18 9.53 12.15 -22.20
CA GLY A 18 10.31 12.78 -21.16
C GLY A 18 11.18 11.67 -20.59
N CYS A 19 12.49 11.87 -20.53
CA CYS A 19 13.27 11.17 -19.53
C CYS A 19 12.54 11.39 -18.21
N CYS A 20 11.81 10.39 -17.71
CA CYS A 20 11.36 10.40 -16.34
C CYS A 20 12.66 10.49 -15.54
N GLU A 21 12.94 11.67 -14.99
CA GLU A 21 13.91 11.78 -13.92
C GLU A 21 13.49 10.72 -12.90
N ALA A 22 14.43 9.83 -12.57
CA ALA A 22 14.17 8.77 -11.61
C ALA A 22 13.64 9.43 -10.33
N ILE A 23 12.53 8.92 -9.81
CA ILE A 23 11.90 9.36 -8.57
C ILE A 23 13.01 9.58 -7.52
N VAL A 24 13.31 10.83 -7.15
CA VAL A 24 14.22 11.13 -6.04
C VAL A 24 13.41 11.21 -4.76
N LEU A 25 12.67 10.15 -4.46
CA LEU A 25 12.23 9.93 -3.10
C LEU A 25 13.46 9.55 -2.26
N PRO A 26 13.48 9.87 -0.96
CA PRO A 26 14.51 9.34 -0.08
C PRO A 26 14.54 7.82 -0.23
N GLU A 27 15.75 7.22 -0.26
CA GLU A 27 15.90 5.77 -0.28
C GLU A 27 15.15 5.20 0.94
N ASN A 28 14.03 4.51 0.70
CA ASN A 28 13.28 3.87 1.77
C ASN A 28 13.79 2.45 1.95
N GLN A 29 13.76 1.98 3.19
CA GLN A 29 14.23 0.64 3.54
C GLN A 29 13.37 0.06 4.65
N VAL A 30 13.31 -1.27 4.70
CA VAL A 30 12.74 -1.99 5.83
C VAL A 30 13.63 -1.78 7.04
N ARG A 31 13.08 -1.20 8.11
CA ARG A 31 13.81 -0.91 9.35
C ARG A 31 12.86 -0.88 10.53
N GLN A 32 13.10 -1.73 11.53
CA GLN A 32 12.39 -1.63 12.80
C GLN A 32 12.94 -0.48 13.63
N GLY A 33 12.06 0.35 14.16
CA GLY A 33 12.44 1.46 15.01
C GLY A 33 11.25 2.31 15.42
N PHE A 34 11.52 3.53 15.87
CA PHE A 34 10.49 4.47 16.30
C PHE A 34 10.71 5.82 15.65
N ALA A 35 9.66 6.41 15.07
CA ALA A 35 9.66 7.84 14.76
C ALA A 35 9.23 8.63 16.00
N GLU A 36 9.96 9.71 16.27
CA GLU A 36 9.61 10.65 17.34
C GLU A 36 8.69 11.74 16.79
N VAL A 37 7.61 12.04 17.51
CA VAL A 37 6.68 13.13 17.21
C VAL A 37 6.56 14.02 18.43
N ASN A 38 6.91 15.29 18.29
CA ASN A 38 6.79 16.31 19.31
C ASN A 38 5.60 17.21 19.02
N LEU A 39 4.78 17.48 20.03
CA LEU A 39 3.60 18.33 19.89
C LEU A 39 3.61 19.51 20.86
N ALA A 40 3.43 20.70 20.28
CA ALA A 40 3.10 21.93 20.95
C ALA A 40 1.71 22.42 20.52
N VAL A 41 1.09 23.22 21.39
CA VAL A 41 -0.21 23.86 21.14
C VAL A 41 -0.07 25.36 21.40
N GLU A 42 -0.33 26.16 20.37
CA GLU A 42 -0.55 27.59 20.48
C GLU A 42 -2.05 27.86 20.36
N SER A 43 -2.66 28.54 21.32
CA SER A 43 -4.11 28.73 21.34
C SER A 43 -4.47 30.11 21.85
N GLU A 44 -5.33 30.80 21.11
CA GLU A 44 -6.05 31.99 21.60
C GLU A 44 -7.32 31.61 22.38
N GLY A 45 -7.72 30.35 22.30
CA GLY A 45 -8.91 29.79 22.92
C GLY A 45 -8.64 29.10 24.25
N THR A 46 -9.42 28.06 24.54
CA THR A 46 -9.33 27.27 25.77
C THR A 46 -8.51 25.98 25.62
N TRP A 47 -8.19 25.58 24.40
CA TRP A 47 -7.38 24.37 24.18
C TRP A 47 -5.94 24.59 24.60
N THR A 48 -5.45 23.71 25.46
CA THR A 48 -4.06 23.54 25.86
C THR A 48 -3.56 22.17 25.41
N ALA A 49 -2.25 21.93 25.44
CA ALA A 49 -1.68 20.61 25.18
C ALA A 49 -2.31 19.51 26.07
N ASP A 50 -2.57 19.81 27.34
CA ASP A 50 -3.20 18.87 28.28
C ASP A 50 -4.69 18.63 28.02
N SER A 51 -5.34 19.52 27.28
CA SER A 51 -6.77 19.41 26.95
C SER A 51 -7.03 18.57 25.69
N LEU A 52 -5.96 18.18 24.99
CA LEU A 52 -6.01 17.43 23.75
C LEU A 52 -5.34 16.06 23.94
N GLN A 53 -5.94 15.06 23.35
CA GLN A 53 -5.35 13.74 23.17
C GLN A 53 -5.02 13.59 21.69
N CYS A 54 -3.77 13.31 21.38
CA CYS A 54 -3.33 13.05 20.03
C CYS A 54 -3.17 11.54 19.81
N GLU A 55 -3.65 11.09 18.66
CA GLU A 55 -3.73 9.69 18.31
C GLU A 55 -3.16 9.47 16.91
N ILE A 56 -2.01 8.79 16.83
CA ILE A 56 -1.35 8.50 15.55
C ILE A 56 -1.77 7.13 15.05
N LEU A 57 -2.33 7.09 13.85
CA LEU A 57 -2.88 5.91 13.20
C LEU A 57 -2.09 5.59 11.93
N TRP A 58 -1.48 4.41 11.84
CA TRP A 58 -0.73 3.95 10.67
C TRP A 58 -0.84 2.43 10.50
N THR A 59 -0.64 1.96 9.27
CA THR A 59 -0.55 0.53 8.96
C THR A 59 0.91 0.09 9.00
N THR A 60 1.20 -1.04 9.65
CA THR A 60 2.52 -1.67 9.53
C THR A 60 2.73 -2.18 8.09
N LEU A 61 3.97 -2.53 7.73
CA LEU A 61 4.38 -2.74 6.34
C LEU A 61 3.52 -3.78 5.61
N LEU A 62 3.11 -4.85 6.31
CA LEU A 62 2.34 -5.96 5.72
C LEU A 62 1.17 -6.43 6.61
N ASP A 63 0.61 -5.58 7.48
CA ASP A 63 -0.57 -5.97 8.25
C ASP A 63 -1.85 -6.04 7.42
N VAL A 64 -2.75 -6.90 7.89
CA VAL A 64 -4.09 -7.09 7.33
C VAL A 64 -5.02 -6.03 7.94
N THR A 65 -5.44 -5.04 7.16
CA THR A 65 -6.59 -4.21 7.54
C THR A 65 -7.85 -4.97 7.12
N ASN A 66 -8.39 -5.84 7.98
CA ASN A 66 -9.57 -6.62 7.62
C ASN A 66 -10.79 -5.72 7.33
N ASP A 67 -11.47 -6.00 6.23
CA ASP A 67 -12.91 -5.78 5.97
C ASP A 67 -13.47 -4.38 6.26
N GLY A 68 -12.81 -3.34 5.78
CA GLY A 68 -13.32 -1.97 5.89
C GLY A 68 -13.23 -1.38 7.30
N LYS A 69 -12.61 -2.09 8.25
CA LYS A 69 -12.16 -1.53 9.51
C LYS A 69 -10.74 -0.99 9.33
N TRP A 70 -10.63 0.17 8.70
CA TRP A 70 -9.43 1.04 8.74
C TRP A 70 -8.98 1.41 10.17
N ARG A 71 -9.55 0.81 11.22
CA ARG A 71 -9.35 1.13 12.64
C ARG A 71 -8.64 0.02 13.42
N GLN A 72 -8.01 -0.95 12.75
CA GLN A 72 -7.01 -1.81 13.40
C GLN A 72 -5.62 -1.16 13.43
N LEU A 73 -5.59 0.18 13.37
CA LEU A 73 -4.41 1.00 13.56
C LEU A 73 -4.27 1.16 15.07
N ILE A 74 -3.12 0.82 15.63
CA ILE A 74 -2.93 0.95 17.07
C ILE A 74 -2.35 2.32 17.34
N PRO A 75 -3.05 3.09 18.16
CA PRO A 75 -2.70 4.47 18.34
C PRO A 75 -1.43 4.64 19.17
N ALA A 76 -0.47 5.42 18.67
CA ALA A 76 0.44 6.10 19.59
C ALA A 76 -0.34 7.25 20.23
N MET A 77 -0.72 7.10 21.50
CA MET A 77 -1.49 8.10 22.24
C MET A 77 -0.57 8.98 23.09
N PHE A 78 -0.81 10.29 23.07
CA PHE A 78 -0.06 11.22 23.92
C PHE A 78 -0.83 12.51 24.21
N HIS A 79 -0.47 13.14 25.34
CA HIS A 79 -1.08 14.35 25.88
C HIS A 79 0.02 15.43 25.95
N GLY A 80 0.28 16.07 24.82
CA GLY A 80 1.43 16.97 24.68
C GLY A 80 2.80 16.27 24.77
N GLY A 81 3.85 16.98 24.38
CA GLY A 81 5.23 16.47 24.44
C GLY A 81 5.57 15.48 23.33
N ALA A 82 6.46 14.53 23.65
CA ALA A 82 7.01 13.57 22.69
C ALA A 82 6.24 12.24 22.70
N ALA A 83 6.01 11.69 21.52
CA ALA A 83 5.50 10.34 21.29
C ALA A 83 6.44 9.55 20.39
N TYR A 84 6.45 8.24 20.56
CA TYR A 84 7.25 7.31 19.76
C TYR A 84 6.33 6.38 19.00
N VAL A 85 6.43 6.41 17.67
CA VAL A 85 5.59 5.64 16.75
C VAL A 85 6.40 4.46 16.22
N PRO A 86 6.08 3.21 16.58
CA PRO A 86 6.79 2.06 16.06
C PRO A 86 6.59 1.92 14.54
N MET A 87 7.70 1.74 13.81
CA MET A 87 7.71 1.67 12.36
C MET A 87 8.54 0.46 11.89
N GLU A 88 8.15 -0.08 10.73
CA GLU A 88 8.87 -1.15 10.02
C GLU A 88 9.56 -0.64 8.75
N THR A 89 9.49 0.67 8.49
CA THR A 89 10.19 1.35 7.39
C THR A 89 10.87 2.62 7.89
N LEU A 90 11.94 3.02 7.21
CA LEU A 90 12.68 4.24 7.52
C LEU A 90 11.79 5.49 7.53
N TYR A 91 10.89 5.62 6.57
CA TYR A 91 9.92 6.72 6.54
C TYR A 91 8.57 6.33 5.93
N ARG A 92 7.55 7.16 6.21
CA ARG A 92 6.16 7.04 5.76
C ARG A 92 5.49 8.41 5.62
N ASP A 93 4.82 8.67 4.49
CA ASP A 93 4.18 9.96 4.21
C ASP A 93 2.65 10.00 4.40
N ASN A 94 2.01 8.87 4.66
CA ASN A 94 0.56 8.80 4.89
C ASN A 94 0.24 8.18 6.25
N VAL A 95 0.54 8.92 7.31
CA VAL A 95 0.16 8.57 8.69
C VAL A 95 -0.92 9.55 9.15
N CYS A 96 -2.01 9.08 9.77
CA CYS A 96 -3.07 9.95 10.24
C CYS A 96 -2.83 10.35 11.70
N LEU A 97 -2.96 11.63 12.03
CA LEU A 97 -2.98 12.15 13.39
C LEU A 97 -4.40 12.65 13.70
N ASP A 98 -5.12 11.89 14.52
CA ASP A 98 -6.40 12.30 15.08
C ASP A 98 -6.15 13.14 16.33
N ILE A 99 -6.71 14.35 16.35
CA ILE A 99 -6.70 15.25 17.50
C ILE A 99 -8.05 15.15 18.18
N LYS A 100 -8.06 14.78 19.45
CA LYS A 100 -9.28 14.53 20.24
C LYS A 100 -9.35 15.45 21.43
N ASN A 101 -10.56 15.88 21.81
CA ASN A 101 -10.77 16.58 23.07
C ASN A 101 -10.82 15.61 24.27
N THR A 102 -10.92 16.14 25.49
CA THR A 102 -11.02 15.35 26.74
C THR A 102 -12.22 14.41 26.83
N ARG A 103 -13.20 14.53 25.91
CA ARG A 103 -14.34 13.60 25.78
C ARG A 103 -14.10 12.50 24.74
N GLY A 104 -12.90 12.43 24.16
CA GLY A 104 -12.54 11.50 23.10
C GLY A 104 -13.15 11.82 21.74
N GLN A 105 -13.73 13.01 21.56
CA GLN A 105 -14.28 13.41 20.27
C GLN A 105 -13.16 13.93 19.37
N ILE A 106 -13.07 13.39 18.16
CA ILE A 106 -12.18 13.90 17.12
C ILE A 106 -12.61 15.34 16.80
N VAL A 107 -11.70 16.27 17.01
CA VAL A 107 -11.89 17.68 16.66
C VAL A 107 -11.26 17.99 15.32
N GLU A 108 -10.20 17.27 14.94
CA GLU A 108 -9.50 17.43 13.67
C GLU A 108 -8.68 16.17 13.34
N SER A 109 -8.43 15.92 12.05
CA SER A 109 -7.56 14.83 11.59
C SER A 109 -6.60 15.36 10.52
N ILE A 110 -5.29 15.19 10.72
CA ILE A 110 -4.28 15.64 9.75
C ILE A 110 -3.41 14.48 9.29
N GLY A 111 -3.03 14.48 8.01
CA GLY A 111 -2.00 13.58 7.49
C GLY A 111 -0.61 14.10 7.85
N ILE A 112 0.26 13.23 8.34
CA ILE A 112 1.65 13.54 8.73
C ILE A 112 2.63 12.56 8.09
N GLY A 113 3.84 13.05 7.85
CA GLY A 113 4.96 12.24 7.38
C GLY A 113 6.01 11.99 8.46
N LEU A 114 6.29 10.72 8.73
CA LEU A 114 7.20 10.24 9.78
C LEU A 114 8.50 9.71 9.21
N HIS A 115 9.62 9.97 9.89
CA HIS A 115 10.95 9.48 9.56
C HIS A 115 11.68 9.10 10.84
N GLN A 116 12.23 7.88 10.96
CA GLN A 116 12.77 7.47 12.27
C GLN A 116 14.10 8.17 12.65
N ASP A 117 14.83 8.75 11.70
CA ASP A 117 16.05 9.56 12.01
C ASP A 117 15.79 11.07 12.15
N LYS A 118 14.54 11.53 11.98
CA LYS A 118 14.19 12.96 12.01
C LYS A 118 12.90 13.16 12.80
N PRO A 119 12.97 13.59 14.07
CA PRO A 119 11.79 13.89 14.86
C PRO A 119 10.86 14.85 14.13
N LEU A 120 9.56 14.58 14.13
CA LEU A 120 8.55 15.48 13.59
C LEU A 120 8.10 16.42 14.70
N ASN A 121 8.40 17.71 14.58
CA ASN A 121 7.95 18.73 15.51
C ASN A 121 6.70 19.40 14.95
N LEU A 122 5.58 19.32 15.66
CA LEU A 122 4.29 19.91 15.30
C LEU A 122 3.89 20.98 16.29
N THR A 123 3.45 22.14 15.80
CA THR A 123 2.76 23.15 16.60
C THR A 123 1.37 23.38 16.01
N LEU A 124 0.35 22.96 16.75
CA LEU A 124 -1.05 23.16 16.39
C LEU A 124 -1.49 24.55 16.84
N LYS A 125 -2.03 25.36 15.91
CA LYS A 125 -2.55 26.68 16.22
C LYS A 125 -4.07 26.72 16.22
N PHE A 126 -4.64 27.13 17.34
CA PHE A 126 -6.10 27.26 17.49
C PHE A 126 -6.53 28.71 17.67
N ASP A 127 -7.61 29.09 16.99
CA ASP A 127 -8.24 30.39 17.17
C ASP A 127 -9.01 30.47 18.52
N LYS A 128 -9.54 31.65 18.84
CA LYS A 128 -10.37 31.89 20.02
C LYS A 128 -11.63 31.00 20.13
N ASN A 129 -12.07 30.39 19.03
CA ASN A 129 -13.21 29.47 18.98
C ASN A 129 -12.77 28.00 19.05
N ASN A 130 -11.47 27.76 19.22
CA ASN A 130 -10.83 26.45 19.17
C ASN A 130 -10.92 25.77 17.79
N HIS A 131 -10.89 26.50 16.69
CA HIS A 131 -10.71 25.89 15.37
C HIS A 131 -9.23 25.78 15.04
N LEU A 132 -8.78 24.64 14.48
CA LEU A 132 -7.41 24.49 14.00
C LEU A 132 -7.23 25.42 12.79
N VAL A 133 -6.39 26.45 12.92
CA VAL A 133 -6.16 27.43 11.86
C VAL A 133 -4.83 27.25 11.15
N ASP A 134 -3.86 26.60 11.80
CA ASP A 134 -2.53 26.38 11.22
C ASP A 134 -1.83 25.18 11.90
N VAL A 135 -0.90 24.57 11.17
CA VAL A 135 0.01 23.53 11.68
C VAL A 135 1.42 23.88 11.23
N ILE A 136 2.22 24.41 12.15
CA ILE A 136 3.65 24.59 11.88
C ILE A 136 4.32 23.24 12.09
N HIS A 137 5.17 22.84 11.13
CA HIS A 137 5.92 21.60 11.24
C HIS A 137 7.39 21.77 10.82
N ASP A 138 8.25 20.94 11.42
CA ASP A 138 9.64 20.75 11.02
C ASP A 138 10.05 19.28 11.26
N GLY A 139 10.98 18.77 10.47
CA GLY A 139 11.43 17.38 10.55
C GLY A 139 10.43 16.37 9.98
N GLY A 140 10.48 15.13 10.48
CA GLY A 140 9.81 14.00 9.82
C GLY A 140 10.24 13.85 8.37
N THR A 141 9.28 13.67 7.47
CA THR A 141 9.52 13.75 6.01
C THR A 141 9.32 15.15 5.43
N GLY A 142 8.87 16.10 6.25
CA GLY A 142 8.47 17.44 5.81
C GLY A 142 7.10 17.50 5.12
N ARG A 143 6.31 16.41 5.12
CA ARG A 143 4.97 16.39 4.50
C ARG A 143 3.86 16.46 5.56
N ILE A 144 2.90 17.34 5.34
CA ILE A 144 1.64 17.46 6.10
C ILE A 144 0.48 17.56 5.10
N ASN A 145 -0.64 16.92 5.39
CA ASN A 145 -1.89 17.06 4.66
C ASN A 145 -3.02 17.53 5.58
N TYR A 146 -3.29 18.83 5.55
CA TYR A 146 -4.39 19.47 6.30
C TYR A 146 -5.69 19.58 5.47
N SER A 147 -5.60 19.69 4.15
CA SER A 147 -6.75 20.02 3.29
C SER A 147 -7.64 18.82 2.93
N GLY A 148 -7.37 17.65 3.50
CA GLY A 148 -8.04 16.40 3.10
C GLY A 148 -7.76 16.01 1.65
N ARG A 149 -6.71 16.58 1.01
CA ARG A 149 -6.41 16.34 -0.42
C ARG A 149 -6.20 14.85 -0.70
N TYR A 150 -5.50 14.15 0.21
CA TYR A 150 -5.30 12.71 0.10
C TYR A 150 -6.59 11.92 0.26
N SER A 151 -7.48 12.34 1.16
CA SER A 151 -8.78 11.71 1.36
C SER A 151 -9.67 11.84 0.13
N ASN A 152 -9.65 12.99 -0.55
CA ASN A 152 -10.38 13.18 -1.80
C ASN A 152 -9.83 12.28 -2.91
N ILE A 153 -8.51 12.15 -3.02
CA ILE A 153 -7.86 11.24 -3.97
C ILE A 153 -8.32 9.79 -3.72
N LEU A 154 -8.26 9.33 -2.47
CA LEU A 154 -8.67 7.97 -2.09
C LEU A 154 -10.17 7.73 -2.28
N SER A 155 -11.01 8.74 -2.03
CA SER A 155 -12.46 8.65 -2.26
C SER A 155 -12.78 8.40 -3.75
N ASP A 156 -12.06 9.08 -4.65
CA ASP A 156 -12.26 8.93 -6.10
C ASP A 156 -11.69 7.61 -6.65
N PHE A 157 -10.59 7.12 -6.05
CA PHE A 157 -9.95 5.84 -6.37
C PHE A 157 -10.81 4.59 -6.04
N GLY A 158 -11.96 4.78 -5.39
CA GLY A 158 -12.93 3.72 -5.11
C GLY A 158 -14.02 3.53 -6.17
N THR A 159 -14.11 4.43 -7.16
CA THR A 159 -15.23 4.47 -8.10
C THR A 159 -15.26 3.24 -9.01
N THR A 160 -16.34 2.47 -8.92
CA THR A 160 -16.53 1.25 -9.72
C THR A 160 -17.74 1.43 -10.61
N ILE A 161 -17.49 1.56 -11.91
CA ILE A 161 -18.53 1.46 -12.94
C ILE A 161 -18.56 0.00 -13.38
N ILE A 162 -19.76 -0.56 -13.50
CA ILE A 162 -19.97 -1.92 -13.96
C ILE A 162 -20.12 -1.89 -15.48
N THR A 163 -19.27 -2.65 -16.18
CA THR A 163 -19.32 -2.74 -17.65
C THR A 163 -20.28 -3.83 -18.14
N SER A 164 -20.36 -4.02 -19.46
CA SER A 164 -21.20 -5.03 -20.11
C SER A 164 -20.76 -6.46 -19.85
N ALA A 165 -21.68 -7.42 -19.94
CA ALA A 165 -21.37 -8.85 -19.79
C ALA A 165 -20.25 -9.30 -20.75
N LYS A 166 -20.23 -8.73 -21.97
CA LYS A 166 -19.24 -9.06 -23.01
C LYS A 166 -17.81 -8.72 -22.60
N ASP A 167 -17.63 -7.67 -21.82
CA ASP A 167 -16.29 -7.29 -21.36
C ASP A 167 -15.85 -8.20 -20.22
N TRP A 168 -16.76 -8.69 -19.39
CA TRP A 168 -16.45 -9.66 -18.35
C TRP A 168 -16.17 -11.08 -18.89
N GLU A 169 -16.80 -11.48 -19.99
CA GLU A 169 -16.61 -12.79 -20.62
C GLU A 169 -15.31 -12.91 -21.43
N ASP A 170 -14.68 -11.78 -21.77
CA ASP A 170 -13.45 -11.71 -22.57
C ASP A 170 -12.38 -10.95 -21.77
N SER A 171 -11.35 -11.66 -21.32
CA SER A 171 -10.29 -11.09 -20.50
C SER A 171 -9.54 -9.95 -21.18
N ASN A 172 -9.35 -9.98 -22.51
CA ASN A 172 -8.65 -8.90 -23.20
C ASN A 172 -9.50 -7.64 -23.25
N ARG A 173 -10.80 -7.79 -23.52
CA ARG A 173 -11.74 -6.66 -23.45
C ARG A 173 -11.84 -6.09 -22.05
N PHE A 174 -11.89 -6.96 -21.04
CA PHE A 174 -11.84 -6.55 -19.65
C PHE A 174 -10.59 -5.71 -19.37
N LEU A 175 -9.42 -6.20 -19.74
CA LEU A 175 -8.14 -5.52 -19.55
C LEU A 175 -8.09 -4.16 -20.25
N GLU A 176 -8.48 -4.12 -21.53
CA GLU A 176 -8.54 -2.89 -22.31
C GLU A 176 -9.47 -1.87 -21.65
N TRP A 177 -10.66 -2.29 -21.21
CA TRP A 177 -11.60 -1.42 -20.51
C TRP A 177 -11.04 -0.91 -19.17
N GLN A 178 -10.41 -1.79 -18.38
CA GLN A 178 -9.79 -1.42 -17.11
C GLN A 178 -8.68 -0.37 -17.31
N ILE A 179 -7.77 -0.59 -18.26
CA ILE A 179 -6.63 0.30 -18.51
C ILE A 179 -7.06 1.60 -19.21
N GLN A 180 -7.91 1.54 -20.22
CA GLN A 180 -8.21 2.70 -21.06
C GLN A 180 -9.34 3.58 -20.52
N SER A 181 -10.23 3.03 -19.70
CA SER A 181 -11.41 3.75 -19.20
C SER A 181 -11.39 3.91 -17.69
N MET A 182 -11.26 2.79 -16.96
CA MET A 182 -11.51 2.82 -15.52
C MET A 182 -10.35 3.35 -14.70
N MET A 183 -9.12 2.95 -15.02
CA MET A 183 -7.93 3.41 -14.29
C MET A 183 -7.74 4.94 -14.42
N PRO A 184 -7.82 5.56 -15.62
CA PRO A 184 -7.76 7.02 -15.74
C PRO A 184 -8.84 7.74 -14.95
N GLU A 185 -10.07 7.21 -14.92
CA GLU A 185 -11.16 7.76 -14.12
C GLU A 185 -10.87 7.66 -12.61
N ASN A 186 -10.27 6.57 -12.14
CA ASN A 186 -9.88 6.39 -10.73
C ASN A 186 -8.66 7.23 -10.34
N LEU A 187 -7.85 7.66 -11.30
CA LEU A 187 -6.66 8.50 -11.08
C LEU A 187 -6.93 9.98 -11.41
N LYS A 188 -8.12 10.35 -11.89
CA LYS A 188 -8.42 11.72 -12.35
C LYS A 188 -8.20 12.77 -11.26
N SER A 189 -8.48 12.43 -10.01
CA SER A 189 -8.37 13.31 -8.85
C SER A 189 -6.93 13.74 -8.60
N LEU A 190 -5.96 12.88 -8.94
CA LEU A 190 -4.55 13.23 -8.92
C LEU A 190 -4.33 14.45 -9.80
N THR A 191 -4.78 14.41 -11.06
CA THR A 191 -4.51 15.47 -12.06
C THR A 191 -4.95 16.87 -11.63
N THR A 192 -6.01 16.95 -10.83
CA THR A 192 -6.56 18.22 -10.32
C THR A 192 -6.08 18.59 -8.92
N ALA A 193 -5.43 17.67 -8.20
CA ALA A 193 -4.97 17.90 -6.85
C ALA A 193 -3.73 18.82 -6.83
N ASP A 194 -3.71 19.71 -5.83
CA ASP A 194 -2.57 20.56 -5.51
C ASP A 194 -1.48 19.73 -4.81
N LEU A 195 -0.65 19.11 -5.65
CA LEU A 195 0.45 18.23 -5.30
C LEU A 195 1.70 18.68 -6.04
N THR A 196 2.84 18.56 -5.38
CA THR A 196 4.15 18.61 -6.05
C THR A 196 4.29 17.46 -7.05
N ASP A 197 5.20 17.58 -8.02
CA ASP A 197 5.43 16.53 -9.02
C ASP A 197 5.87 15.21 -8.36
N ASP A 198 6.74 15.29 -7.35
CA ASP A 198 7.21 14.13 -6.57
C ASP A 198 6.06 13.44 -5.81
N GLU A 199 5.16 14.21 -5.18
CA GLU A 199 3.97 13.65 -4.51
C GLU A 199 3.06 12.97 -5.52
N ARG A 200 2.80 13.62 -6.65
CA ARG A 200 1.93 13.11 -7.71
C ARG A 200 2.43 11.78 -8.25
N GLN A 201 3.72 11.72 -8.62
CA GLN A 201 4.32 10.52 -9.20
C GLN A 201 4.32 9.35 -8.20
N TRP A 202 4.66 9.61 -6.94
CA TRP A 202 4.64 8.60 -5.88
C TRP A 202 3.23 8.04 -5.65
N ILE A 203 2.24 8.92 -5.52
CA ILE A 203 0.85 8.51 -5.31
C ILE A 203 0.34 7.75 -6.55
N GLU A 204 0.64 8.22 -7.76
CA GLU A 204 0.26 7.55 -9.00
C GLU A 204 0.86 6.13 -9.11
N SER A 205 2.14 5.96 -8.77
CA SER A 205 2.79 4.63 -8.71
C SER A 205 2.07 3.70 -7.72
N ASP A 206 1.72 4.19 -6.54
CA ASP A 206 1.00 3.41 -5.53
C ASP A 206 -0.41 3.02 -5.95
N LEU A 207 -1.19 4.00 -6.41
CA LEU A 207 -2.56 3.78 -6.85
C LEU A 207 -2.60 2.86 -8.06
N THR A 208 -1.68 3.00 -9.02
CA THR A 208 -1.59 2.11 -10.18
C THR A 208 -1.31 0.67 -9.76
N ARG A 209 -0.29 0.44 -8.91
CA ARG A 209 0.05 -0.89 -8.38
C ARG A 209 -1.13 -1.51 -7.65
N THR A 210 -1.77 -0.75 -6.78
CA THR A 210 -2.96 -1.18 -6.03
C THR A 210 -4.11 -1.52 -6.96
N TYR A 211 -4.39 -0.69 -7.97
CA TYR A 211 -5.45 -0.89 -8.93
C TYR A 211 -5.25 -2.19 -9.71
N CYS A 212 -4.05 -2.35 -10.28
CA CYS A 212 -3.64 -3.57 -10.97
C CYS A 212 -3.80 -4.81 -10.09
N ALA A 213 -3.34 -4.76 -8.84
CA ALA A 213 -3.42 -5.89 -7.93
C ALA A 213 -4.83 -6.22 -7.45
N THR A 214 -5.73 -5.22 -7.31
CA THR A 214 -7.06 -5.41 -6.71
C THR A 214 -8.21 -5.47 -7.70
N ARG A 215 -8.04 -4.93 -8.91
CA ARG A 215 -9.10 -4.84 -9.94
C ARG A 215 -8.82 -5.67 -11.18
N ILE A 216 -7.56 -5.80 -11.59
CA ILE A 216 -7.21 -6.47 -12.85
C ILE A 216 -6.73 -7.90 -12.59
N LEU A 217 -5.71 -8.04 -11.74
CA LEU A 217 -5.11 -9.32 -11.36
C LEU A 217 -6.15 -10.39 -10.94
N PRO A 218 -7.16 -10.07 -10.09
CA PRO A 218 -8.16 -11.06 -9.69
C PRO A 218 -9.31 -11.25 -10.70
N TYR A 219 -9.11 -11.00 -12.00
CA TYR A 219 -10.13 -11.06 -13.04
C TYR A 219 -11.08 -12.26 -12.92
N VAL A 220 -10.57 -13.49 -12.83
CA VAL A 220 -11.42 -14.69 -12.76
C VAL A 220 -12.33 -14.69 -11.54
N ARG A 221 -11.80 -14.29 -10.37
CA ARG A 221 -12.60 -14.18 -9.14
C ARG A 221 -13.64 -13.08 -9.29
N MET A 222 -13.24 -11.91 -9.79
CA MET A 222 -14.14 -10.77 -9.96
C MET A 222 -15.23 -11.04 -10.98
N ALA A 223 -14.92 -11.64 -12.12
CA ALA A 223 -15.91 -11.99 -13.13
C ALA A 223 -16.95 -12.97 -12.58
N LYS A 224 -16.52 -13.97 -11.78
CA LYS A 224 -17.40 -14.98 -11.18
C LYS A 224 -18.26 -14.46 -10.04
N THR A 225 -17.89 -13.33 -9.46
CA THR A 225 -18.66 -12.69 -8.38
C THR A 225 -19.42 -11.52 -8.97
N TRP A 226 -18.72 -10.43 -9.30
CA TRP A 226 -19.33 -9.20 -9.78
C TRP A 226 -19.98 -9.33 -11.16
N GLY A 227 -19.32 -10.00 -12.11
CA GLY A 227 -19.86 -10.21 -13.44
C GLY A 227 -21.15 -11.03 -13.41
N VAL A 228 -21.18 -12.08 -12.59
CA VAL A 228 -22.38 -12.92 -12.42
C VAL A 228 -23.47 -12.16 -11.67
N ASP A 229 -23.16 -11.64 -10.49
CA ASP A 229 -24.16 -11.09 -9.55
C ASP A 229 -24.76 -9.75 -10.03
N PHE A 230 -23.99 -8.93 -10.74
CA PHE A 230 -24.43 -7.58 -11.15
C PHE A 230 -24.66 -7.42 -12.65
N VAL A 231 -24.10 -8.29 -13.48
CA VAL A 231 -24.14 -8.14 -14.96
C VAL A 231 -24.83 -9.31 -15.65
N GLY A 232 -25.07 -10.41 -14.94
CA GLY A 232 -25.68 -11.61 -15.51
C GLY A 232 -24.75 -12.36 -16.47
N VAL A 233 -23.43 -12.28 -16.25
CA VAL A 233 -22.44 -13.11 -16.96
C VAL A 233 -22.73 -14.58 -16.69
N ASN A 234 -22.66 -15.42 -17.72
CA ASN A 234 -22.71 -16.86 -17.50
C ASN A 234 -21.35 -17.32 -16.91
N PRO A 235 -21.32 -17.91 -15.69
CA PRO A 235 -20.07 -18.35 -15.08
C PRO A 235 -19.29 -19.38 -15.92
N ASP A 236 -19.98 -20.15 -16.77
CA ASP A 236 -19.34 -21.12 -17.67
C ASP A 236 -18.53 -20.47 -18.80
N ASN A 237 -18.85 -19.21 -19.13
CA ASN A 237 -18.14 -18.42 -20.13
C ASN A 237 -16.83 -17.84 -19.60
N ILE A 238 -16.65 -17.76 -18.27
CA ILE A 238 -15.45 -17.18 -17.66
C ILE A 238 -14.31 -18.18 -17.71
N LYS A 239 -13.24 -17.83 -18.44
CA LYS A 239 -12.03 -18.66 -18.57
C LYS A 239 -10.84 -18.02 -17.86
N GLN A 240 -9.90 -18.87 -17.46
CA GLN A 240 -8.58 -18.42 -17.01
C GLN A 240 -7.84 -17.81 -18.20
N PRO A 241 -7.40 -16.53 -18.13
CA PRO A 241 -6.61 -15.95 -19.20
C PRO A 241 -5.21 -16.58 -19.30
N ASP A 242 -4.63 -16.51 -20.49
CA ASP A 242 -3.24 -16.87 -20.73
C ASP A 242 -2.28 -15.95 -19.97
N VAL A 243 -1.04 -16.40 -19.76
CA VAL A 243 -0.05 -15.66 -18.96
C VAL A 243 0.24 -14.24 -19.48
N GLU A 244 0.14 -14.01 -20.79
CA GLU A 244 0.36 -12.70 -21.41
C GLU A 244 -0.62 -11.63 -20.91
N PHE A 245 -1.83 -12.02 -20.48
CA PHE A 245 -2.79 -11.10 -19.87
C PHE A 245 -2.21 -10.37 -18.67
N TYR A 246 -1.31 -11.01 -17.90
CA TYR A 246 -0.76 -10.46 -16.66
C TYR A 246 0.46 -9.56 -16.86
N ARG A 247 0.88 -9.31 -18.12
CA ARG A 247 2.06 -8.47 -18.40
C ARG A 247 1.88 -6.99 -18.09
N PHE A 248 0.65 -6.52 -17.83
CA PHE A 248 0.43 -5.17 -17.27
C PHE A 248 1.16 -4.97 -15.94
N LEU A 249 1.50 -6.04 -15.22
CA LEU A 249 2.30 -5.94 -13.99
C LEU A 249 3.70 -5.37 -14.24
N ASN A 250 4.24 -5.49 -15.46
CA ASN A 250 5.52 -4.90 -15.83
C ASN A 250 5.51 -3.37 -15.79
N ASP A 251 4.33 -2.76 -15.95
CA ASP A 251 4.14 -1.31 -15.92
C ASP A 251 3.92 -0.80 -14.47
N CYS A 252 3.86 -1.69 -13.48
CA CYS A 252 3.75 -1.33 -12.07
C CYS A 252 5.13 -1.11 -11.44
N ASP A 253 5.26 -0.06 -10.63
CA ASP A 253 6.48 0.21 -9.88
C ASP A 253 6.63 -0.74 -8.68
N PHE A 254 7.65 -1.62 -8.73
CA PHE A 254 8.07 -2.50 -7.64
C PHE A 254 9.49 -2.17 -7.12
N SER A 255 9.90 -0.91 -7.25
CA SER A 255 11.13 -0.37 -6.67
C SER A 255 10.98 -0.14 -5.15
N SER A 256 12.03 0.39 -4.50
CA SER A 256 11.98 0.75 -3.08
C SER A 256 10.94 1.83 -2.75
N VAL A 257 10.44 2.57 -3.73
CA VAL A 257 9.36 3.56 -3.57
C VAL A 257 8.09 2.92 -2.97
N MET A 258 7.81 1.65 -3.27
CA MET A 258 6.64 0.94 -2.72
C MET A 258 6.70 0.77 -1.19
N LEU A 259 7.87 0.94 -0.55
CA LEU A 259 7.92 0.96 0.92
C LEU A 259 7.31 2.23 1.52
N ASN A 260 6.89 3.19 0.70
CA ASN A 260 6.14 4.37 1.12
C ASN A 260 4.69 4.32 0.62
N ASP A 261 4.01 3.18 0.52
CA ASP A 261 2.61 3.12 0.02
C ASP A 261 1.66 4.20 0.58
N PHE A 262 0.85 4.77 -0.30
CA PHE A 262 -0.09 5.87 -0.03
C PHE A 262 -1.47 5.36 0.37
N SER A 263 -2.01 4.35 -0.32
CA SER A 263 -3.43 4.00 -0.22
C SER A 263 -3.68 2.75 0.62
N HIS A 264 -3.29 1.60 0.10
CA HIS A 264 -3.59 0.29 0.64
C HIS A 264 -2.31 -0.39 1.12
N SER A 265 -2.45 -1.30 2.09
CA SER A 265 -1.31 -2.07 2.58
C SER A 265 -0.69 -2.90 1.45
N LEU A 266 0.64 -2.86 1.32
CA LEU A 266 1.44 -3.77 0.47
C LEU A 266 1.05 -5.24 0.67
N ARG A 267 0.47 -5.59 1.82
CA ARG A 267 -0.08 -6.91 2.09
C ARG A 267 -1.11 -7.35 1.06
N PHE A 268 -2.01 -6.45 0.63
CA PHE A 268 -3.01 -6.79 -0.38
C PHE A 268 -2.36 -7.03 -1.73
N VAL A 269 -1.42 -6.17 -2.13
CA VAL A 269 -0.70 -6.31 -3.40
C VAL A 269 0.04 -7.65 -3.44
N CYS A 270 0.88 -7.92 -2.44
CA CYS A 270 1.67 -9.14 -2.35
C CYS A 270 0.78 -10.38 -2.20
N GLY A 271 -0.29 -10.29 -1.39
CA GLY A 271 -1.24 -11.37 -1.18
C GLY A 271 -1.99 -11.75 -2.45
N ASN A 272 -2.39 -10.75 -3.25
CA ASN A 272 -3.05 -10.98 -4.53
C ASN A 272 -2.07 -11.55 -5.56
N LEU A 273 -0.81 -11.10 -5.59
CA LEU A 273 0.24 -11.69 -6.43
C LEU A 273 0.45 -13.18 -6.13
N LEU A 274 0.50 -13.57 -4.85
CA LEU A 274 0.66 -14.97 -4.46
C LEU A 274 -0.58 -15.83 -4.76
N ARG A 275 -1.78 -15.25 -4.70
CA ARG A 275 -3.05 -15.99 -4.80
C ARG A 275 -3.61 -16.07 -6.22
N ASP A 276 -3.59 -14.95 -6.95
CA ASP A 276 -4.39 -14.77 -8.17
C ASP A 276 -3.57 -14.88 -9.45
N LEU A 277 -2.24 -14.87 -9.34
CA LEU A 277 -1.34 -15.04 -10.46
C LEU A 277 -1.19 -16.54 -10.77
N PRO A 278 -1.60 -17.02 -11.97
CA PRO A 278 -1.69 -18.45 -12.29
C PRO A 278 -0.32 -19.05 -12.65
N LEU A 279 0.74 -18.70 -11.93
CA LEU A 279 2.11 -19.15 -12.15
C LEU A 279 2.51 -20.34 -11.28
N GLY A 280 1.59 -20.83 -10.43
CA GLY A 280 1.84 -21.95 -9.53
C GLY A 280 2.83 -21.63 -8.43
N ILE A 281 2.85 -20.39 -7.94
CA ILE A 281 3.64 -20.01 -6.77
C ILE A 281 2.98 -20.63 -5.53
N THR A 282 3.63 -21.63 -4.94
CA THR A 282 3.11 -22.32 -3.76
C THR A 282 3.56 -21.60 -2.48
N PRO A 283 2.82 -21.76 -1.36
CA PRO A 283 3.32 -21.37 -0.05
C PRO A 283 4.73 -21.91 0.22
N ILE A 284 5.53 -21.16 0.98
CA ILE A 284 6.93 -21.48 1.22
C ILE A 284 7.13 -22.84 1.92
N GLY A 285 6.30 -23.15 2.92
CA GLY A 285 6.45 -24.37 3.72
C GLY A 285 7.84 -24.45 4.36
N ASP A 286 8.38 -25.66 4.49
CA ASP A 286 9.72 -25.90 5.06
C ASP A 286 10.88 -25.74 4.04
N LYS A 287 10.61 -25.22 2.84
CA LYS A 287 11.67 -24.99 1.83
C LYS A 287 12.66 -23.93 2.33
N PRO A 288 13.96 -24.05 2.00
CA PRO A 288 14.90 -22.95 2.20
C PRO A 288 14.41 -21.68 1.50
N VAL A 289 14.55 -20.52 2.16
CA VAL A 289 14.06 -19.23 1.62
C VAL A 289 14.72 -18.91 0.27
N SER A 290 16.01 -19.20 0.12
CA SER A 290 16.76 -19.02 -1.14
C SER A 290 16.13 -19.78 -2.31
N ASP A 291 15.75 -21.04 -2.07
CA ASP A 291 15.25 -21.93 -3.11
C ASP A 291 13.83 -21.50 -3.51
N TRP A 292 13.02 -21.12 -2.53
CA TRP A 292 11.69 -20.58 -2.77
C TRP A 292 11.74 -19.25 -3.53
N GLN A 293 12.64 -18.32 -3.16
CA GLN A 293 12.80 -17.05 -3.86
C GLN A 293 13.32 -17.25 -5.29
N ALA A 294 14.23 -18.21 -5.52
CA ALA A 294 14.72 -18.53 -6.86
C ALA A 294 13.61 -19.07 -7.78
N ASP A 295 12.81 -20.02 -7.30
CA ASP A 295 11.64 -20.55 -8.04
C ASP A 295 10.59 -19.46 -8.27
N THR A 296 10.28 -18.66 -7.24
CA THR A 296 9.33 -17.55 -7.33
C THR A 296 9.78 -16.48 -8.32
N LYS A 297 11.07 -16.10 -8.30
CA LYS A 297 11.65 -15.16 -9.26
C LYS A 297 11.54 -15.68 -10.69
N ALA A 298 11.88 -16.95 -10.93
CA ALA A 298 11.79 -17.55 -12.25
C ALA A 298 10.35 -17.53 -12.79
N ARG A 299 9.37 -17.77 -11.93
CA ARG A 299 7.94 -17.68 -12.26
C ARG A 299 7.52 -16.24 -12.56
N LEU A 300 7.80 -15.30 -11.67
CA LEU A 300 7.42 -13.89 -11.82
C LEU A 300 8.05 -13.24 -13.06
N ASN A 301 9.24 -13.68 -13.46
CA ASN A 301 9.95 -13.14 -14.62
C ASN A 301 9.24 -13.39 -15.96
N VAL A 302 8.14 -14.15 -15.96
CA VAL A 302 7.26 -14.32 -17.13
C VAL A 302 6.34 -13.10 -17.33
N VAL A 303 6.05 -12.33 -16.28
CA VAL A 303 5.06 -11.24 -16.29
C VAL A 303 5.59 -9.90 -15.76
N ILE A 304 6.66 -9.92 -14.97
CA ILE A 304 7.37 -8.73 -14.47
C ILE A 304 8.84 -8.89 -14.86
N ASP A 305 9.35 -7.99 -15.69
CA ASP A 305 10.74 -8.01 -16.11
C ASP A 305 11.63 -7.66 -14.91
N ASN A 306 12.55 -8.55 -14.55
CA ASN A 306 13.49 -8.36 -13.44
C ASN A 306 12.82 -8.07 -12.08
N PRO A 307 12.07 -9.02 -11.49
CA PRO A 307 11.52 -8.87 -10.15
C PRO A 307 12.62 -8.48 -9.16
N SER A 308 12.42 -7.37 -8.45
CA SER A 308 13.40 -6.83 -7.51
C SER A 308 13.60 -7.76 -6.31
N GLN A 309 14.78 -7.71 -5.68
CA GLN A 309 15.02 -8.49 -4.46
C GLN A 309 14.02 -8.09 -3.36
N LEU A 310 13.71 -6.80 -3.25
CA LEU A 310 12.74 -6.30 -2.29
C LEU A 310 11.34 -6.87 -2.54
N LEU A 311 10.89 -6.97 -3.79
CA LEU A 311 9.60 -7.62 -4.11
C LEU A 311 9.60 -9.08 -3.64
N LEU A 312 10.70 -9.82 -3.88
CA LEU A 312 10.82 -11.21 -3.43
C LEU A 312 10.80 -11.31 -1.90
N ASP A 313 11.45 -10.38 -1.20
CA ASP A 313 11.45 -10.33 0.26
C ASP A 313 10.04 -10.06 0.82
N LEU A 314 9.30 -9.11 0.23
CA LEU A 314 7.92 -8.81 0.62
C LEU A 314 6.97 -9.97 0.34
N LEU A 315 7.16 -10.70 -0.77
CA LEU A 315 6.40 -11.92 -1.07
C LEU A 315 6.74 -13.05 -0.09
N THR A 316 8.01 -13.20 0.31
CA THR A 316 8.42 -14.14 1.37
C THR A 316 7.74 -13.79 2.70
N MET A 317 7.82 -12.53 3.14
CA MET A 317 7.16 -12.07 4.36
C MET A 317 5.65 -12.32 4.29
N THR A 318 5.01 -11.99 3.17
CA THR A 318 3.57 -12.21 2.95
C THR A 318 3.21 -13.70 3.02
N SER A 319 4.03 -14.59 2.46
CA SER A 319 3.79 -16.04 2.54
C SER A 319 3.83 -16.52 4.00
N PHE A 320 4.82 -16.10 4.78
CA PHE A 320 4.88 -16.45 6.21
C PHE A 320 3.73 -15.83 7.00
N PHE A 321 3.37 -14.57 6.73
CA PHE A 321 2.29 -13.91 7.44
C PHE A 321 0.92 -14.45 7.08
N ASN A 322 0.71 -15.00 5.89
CA ASN A 322 -0.52 -15.72 5.57
C ASN A 322 -0.64 -16.95 6.47
N GLN A 323 0.43 -17.73 6.61
CA GLN A 323 0.46 -18.87 7.53
C GLN A 323 0.19 -18.43 8.99
N ILE A 324 0.92 -17.42 9.48
CA ILE A 324 0.85 -16.97 10.89
C ILE A 324 -0.49 -16.31 11.22
N GLN A 325 -0.92 -15.33 10.41
CA GLN A 325 -2.04 -14.45 10.75
C GLN A 325 -3.38 -14.92 10.17
N TYR A 326 -3.37 -15.51 8.97
CA TYR A 326 -4.61 -15.94 8.30
C TYR A 326 -4.94 -17.40 8.65
N ASP A 327 -3.97 -18.31 8.51
CA ASP A 327 -4.17 -19.73 8.83
C ASP A 327 -4.04 -20.01 10.33
N SER A 328 -3.54 -19.05 11.12
CA SER A 328 -3.27 -19.20 12.56
C SER A 328 -2.31 -20.36 12.88
N ILE A 329 -1.34 -20.58 11.98
CA ILE A 329 -0.34 -21.64 12.09
C ILE A 329 1.02 -21.01 12.41
N PRO A 330 1.67 -21.34 13.55
CA PRO A 330 3.02 -20.85 13.82
C PRO A 330 4.03 -21.45 12.84
N LEU A 331 5.18 -20.79 12.70
CA LEU A 331 6.30 -21.31 11.92
C LEU A 331 6.85 -22.59 12.55
N SER A 332 7.19 -23.57 11.72
CA SER A 332 7.92 -24.76 12.15
C SER A 332 9.36 -24.41 12.56
N GLU A 333 10.02 -25.27 13.33
CA GLU A 333 11.45 -25.10 13.65
C GLU A 333 12.32 -25.02 12.38
N ALA A 334 11.98 -25.79 11.34
CA ALA A 334 12.68 -25.74 10.06
C ALA A 334 12.49 -24.37 9.37
N GLN A 335 11.29 -23.81 9.41
CA GLN A 335 11.01 -22.48 8.87
C GLN A 335 11.76 -21.38 9.62
N ILE A 336 11.79 -21.44 10.96
CA ILE A 336 12.54 -20.49 11.80
C ILE A 336 14.03 -20.55 11.46
N GLU A 337 14.60 -21.75 11.33
CA GLU A 337 16.01 -21.92 10.95
C GLU A 337 16.29 -21.42 9.53
N ASN A 338 15.40 -21.69 8.57
CA ASN A 338 15.52 -21.17 7.20
C ASN A 338 15.49 -19.64 7.16
N VAL A 339 14.63 -18.99 7.96
CA VAL A 339 14.58 -17.53 8.09
C VAL A 339 15.88 -17.00 8.69
N ARG A 340 16.36 -17.59 9.80
CA ARG A 340 17.61 -17.18 10.45
C ARG A 340 18.82 -17.34 9.54
N SER A 341 18.90 -18.46 8.82
CA SER A 341 20.01 -18.78 7.92
C SER A 341 20.06 -17.81 6.72
N PHE A 342 18.91 -17.52 6.11
CA PHE A 342 18.85 -16.67 4.92
C PHE A 342 19.00 -15.18 5.23
N TYR A 343 18.25 -14.69 6.22
CA TYR A 343 18.19 -13.27 6.53
C TYR A 343 19.23 -12.83 7.58
N GLY A 344 19.84 -13.76 8.31
CA GLY A 344 20.76 -13.46 9.40
C GLY A 344 20.15 -12.47 10.41
N ASN A 345 20.86 -11.38 10.66
CA ASN A 345 20.42 -10.29 11.55
C ASN A 345 19.72 -9.13 10.82
N SER A 346 19.25 -9.34 9.59
CA SER A 346 18.53 -8.29 8.85
C SER A 346 17.16 -7.98 9.46
N GLU A 347 16.68 -6.77 9.19
CA GLU A 347 15.39 -6.26 9.70
C GLU A 347 14.21 -7.12 9.22
N ILE A 348 14.25 -7.61 7.98
CA ILE A 348 13.21 -8.52 7.43
C ILE A 348 13.11 -9.80 8.26
N GLY A 349 14.26 -10.45 8.53
CA GLY A 349 14.29 -11.67 9.35
C GLY A 349 13.74 -11.44 10.76
N LYS A 350 14.13 -10.32 11.39
CA LYS A 350 13.62 -9.94 12.71
C LYS A 350 12.10 -9.74 12.70
N ILE A 351 11.56 -9.02 11.71
CA ILE A 351 10.11 -8.80 11.60
C ILE A 351 9.36 -10.14 11.44
N ILE A 352 9.86 -11.05 10.58
CA ILE A 352 9.23 -12.35 10.38
C ILE A 352 9.17 -13.14 11.69
N LEU A 353 10.29 -13.21 12.41
CA LEU A 353 10.38 -13.95 13.67
C LEU A 353 9.55 -13.30 14.79
N SER A 354 9.58 -11.97 14.90
CA SER A 354 8.75 -11.27 15.90
C SER A 354 7.27 -11.46 15.62
N ARG A 355 6.86 -11.54 14.35
CA ARG A 355 5.47 -11.80 13.98
C ARG A 355 5.06 -13.23 14.28
N ASN A 356 5.97 -14.19 14.23
CA ASN A 356 5.67 -15.56 14.66
C ASN A 356 5.42 -15.65 16.17
N GLU A 357 6.19 -14.91 16.97
CA GLU A 357 6.03 -14.85 18.43
C GLU A 357 4.79 -14.06 18.85
N ASN A 358 4.50 -12.99 18.12
CA ASN A 358 3.34 -12.14 18.34
C ASN A 358 2.66 -11.85 16.99
N PRO A 359 1.68 -12.69 16.57
CA PRO A 359 0.99 -12.59 15.27
C PRO A 359 0.37 -11.22 15.00
N PHE A 360 -0.02 -10.53 16.06
CA PHE A 360 -0.62 -9.21 16.01
C PHE A 360 0.10 -8.33 17.04
N PRO A 361 1.33 -7.86 16.75
CA PRO A 361 2.32 -7.36 17.73
C PRO A 361 1.94 -6.09 18.50
N ASN A 362 0.69 -5.72 18.36
CA ASN A 362 0.23 -4.38 18.27
C ASN A 362 -1.26 -4.37 18.71
N VAL A 363 -2.02 -5.48 18.59
CA VAL A 363 -3.47 -5.52 18.95
C VAL A 363 -3.72 -5.54 20.47
N PHE A 364 -2.69 -5.69 21.31
CA PHE A 364 -2.85 -5.68 22.77
C PHE A 364 -1.62 -5.11 23.48
N HIS A 365 -1.61 -3.80 23.75
CA HIS A 365 -0.89 -3.20 24.87
C HIS A 365 -1.71 -2.07 25.49
#